data_AF-A0A7K9SWW2-F1
#
_entry.id   AF-A0A7K9SWW2-F1
#
_cell.length_a   1.000
_cell.length_b   1.000
_cell.length_c   1.000
_cell.angle_alpha   90.00
_cell.angle_beta   90.00
_cell.angle_gamma   90.00
#
_symmetry.space_group_name_H-M   'P 1'
#
loop_
_entity.id
_entity.type
_entity.pdbx_description
1 polymer ?
#
loop_
_entity_poly.entity_id
_entity_poly.type
_entity_poly.pdbx_seq_one_letter_code
_entity_poly.pdbx_strand_id
1 'polypeptide(L)'
;MKNSVPQAASLLLEKLLCLVHVRQLPAGSDGEPPAVPGYYDTSCFKRGDLLEVPRTLFIHFGIYLGENRVAHLMPDILPAFTGDRRQIQQVVTNKRLILGVITKTASIRVDTVEDFAYGGSIRVNRMDRLFEDQVLSSEEAARRAEKLVGATAYSLLWNNCEHFVTYCRYGAPVSFQTDKFCETVKMIIRDQRSVLASVLVGLASIVCLGLAPSTTLPTIFIPFFLWMAG
;
A
#
# COMPACT_ATOMS: atom_id res chain seq x y z
N MET A 1 3.37 14.66 -23.96
CA MET A 1 4.50 14.50 -23.02
C MET A 1 3.91 14.11 -21.67
N LYS A 2 4.04 12.85 -21.26
CA LYS A 2 3.46 12.34 -19.99
C LYS A 2 4.30 12.87 -18.82
N ASN A 3 3.64 13.53 -17.87
CA ASN A 3 4.26 14.18 -16.71
C ASN A 3 5.16 13.20 -15.93
N SER A 4 6.48 13.43 -15.96
CA SER A 4 7.52 12.61 -15.32
C SER A 4 7.68 12.89 -13.81
N VAL A 5 7.25 14.07 -13.37
CA VAL A 5 7.33 14.53 -11.96
C VAL A 5 6.54 13.65 -10.97
N PRO A 6 5.28 13.25 -11.22
CA PRO A 6 4.54 12.39 -10.29
C PRO A 6 5.12 10.97 -10.16
N GLN A 7 5.82 10.47 -11.18
CA GLN A 7 6.48 9.15 -11.11
C GLN A 7 7.74 9.17 -10.24
N ALA A 8 8.52 10.26 -10.30
CA ALA A 8 9.72 10.43 -9.48
C ALA A 8 9.37 10.56 -7.99
N ALA A 9 8.29 11.31 -7.67
CA ALA A 9 7.80 11.44 -6.31
C ALA A 9 7.29 10.11 -5.73
N SER A 10 6.56 9.31 -6.52
CA SER A 10 6.15 7.95 -6.14
C SER A 10 7.37 7.08 -5.82
N LEU A 11 8.38 7.10 -6.68
CA LEU A 11 9.58 6.29 -6.54
C LEU A 11 10.40 6.68 -5.30
N LEU A 12 10.53 7.98 -5.01
CA LEU A 12 11.22 8.49 -3.83
C LEU A 12 10.48 8.11 -2.55
N LEU A 13 9.15 8.25 -2.55
CA LEU A 13 8.32 7.85 -1.42
C LEU A 13 8.39 6.34 -1.16
N GLU A 14 8.28 5.53 -2.22
CA GLU A 14 8.42 4.07 -2.18
C GLU A 14 9.77 3.67 -1.56
N LYS A 15 10.87 4.33 -1.96
CA LYS A 15 12.21 4.09 -1.41
C LYS A 15 12.34 4.55 0.05
N LEU A 16 11.75 5.68 0.42
CA LEU A 16 11.81 6.20 1.80
C LEU A 16 11.00 5.33 2.78
N LEU A 17 9.80 4.88 2.39
CA LEU A 17 8.99 3.95 3.20
C LEU A 17 9.72 2.61 3.42
N CYS A 18 10.43 2.11 2.41
CA CYS A 18 11.28 0.93 2.54
C CYS A 18 12.46 1.17 3.52
N LEU A 19 13.12 2.33 3.45
CA LEU A 19 14.25 2.67 4.32
C LEU A 19 13.84 2.80 5.79
N VAL A 20 12.65 3.33 6.07
CA VAL A 20 12.09 3.38 7.44
C VAL A 20 11.83 1.96 7.99
N HIS A 21 11.38 1.02 7.14
CA HIS A 21 11.13 -0.37 7.54
C HIS A 21 12.41 -1.21 7.70
N VAL A 22 13.48 -0.94 6.94
CA VAL A 22 14.76 -1.65 7.13
C VAL A 22 15.41 -1.29 8.48
N ARG A 23 15.16 -0.09 9.02
CA ARG A 23 15.68 0.32 10.34
C ARG A 23 14.86 -0.14 11.53
N GLN A 24 13.62 -0.61 11.35
CA GLN A 24 12.78 -1.19 12.40
C GLN A 24 12.71 -2.73 12.28
N LEU A 25 13.85 -3.40 12.24
CA LEU A 25 13.92 -4.82 12.63
C LEU A 25 14.46 -4.90 14.06
N PRO A 26 13.63 -5.26 15.06
CA PRO A 26 14.15 -6.03 16.16
C PRO A 26 14.63 -7.37 15.59
N ALA A 27 15.88 -7.71 15.84
CA ALA A 27 16.36 -9.07 15.65
C ALA A 27 15.61 -9.98 16.63
N GLY A 28 14.93 -11.00 16.11
CA GLY A 28 14.49 -12.19 16.84
C GLY A 28 13.49 -11.98 17.98
N SER A 29 12.26 -12.46 17.77
CA SER A 29 11.59 -13.23 18.82
C SER A 29 10.99 -14.45 18.17
N ASP A 30 11.65 -15.58 18.36
CA ASP A 30 11.07 -16.89 18.17
C ASP A 30 9.87 -17.06 19.11
N GLY A 31 8.80 -17.68 18.60
CA GLY A 31 7.82 -18.40 19.40
C GLY A 31 6.71 -17.59 20.06
N GLU A 32 5.69 -17.22 19.30
CA GLU A 32 4.30 -17.43 19.76
C GLU A 32 3.63 -18.43 18.81
N PRO A 33 3.02 -19.51 19.32
CA PRO A 33 2.23 -20.39 18.46
C PRO A 33 1.08 -19.56 17.86
N PRO A 34 0.71 -19.80 16.58
CA PRO A 34 -0.41 -19.10 15.98
C PRO A 34 -1.64 -19.26 16.87
N ALA A 35 -2.29 -18.14 17.19
CA ALA A 35 -3.59 -18.15 17.85
C ALA A 35 -4.51 -19.14 17.11
N VAL A 36 -5.26 -19.92 17.90
CA VAL A 36 -6.24 -20.91 17.43
C VAL A 36 -7.03 -20.33 16.24
N PRO A 37 -7.26 -21.07 15.13
CA PRO A 37 -7.88 -20.52 13.93
C PRO A 37 -9.24 -19.90 14.30
N GLY A 38 -9.29 -18.57 14.27
CA GLY A 38 -10.52 -17.85 14.49
C GLY A 38 -11.36 -18.05 13.25
N TYR A 39 -12.28 -19.02 13.28
CA TYR A 39 -13.23 -19.22 12.19
C TYR A 39 -13.94 -17.90 11.88
N TYR A 40 -13.66 -17.33 10.72
CA TYR A 40 -14.31 -16.11 10.26
C TYR A 40 -15.72 -16.47 9.81
N ASP A 41 -16.73 -15.94 10.50
CA ASP A 41 -18.12 -16.13 10.09
C ASP A 41 -18.40 -15.37 8.79
N THR A 42 -18.43 -16.10 7.68
CA THR A 42 -18.72 -15.57 6.35
C THR A 42 -20.21 -15.36 6.08
N SER A 43 -21.11 -15.73 7.01
CA SER A 43 -22.57 -15.63 6.82
C SER A 43 -23.04 -14.20 6.57
N CYS A 44 -22.28 -13.21 7.07
CA CYS A 44 -22.57 -11.80 6.92
C CYS A 44 -22.10 -11.18 5.60
N PHE A 45 -21.27 -11.89 4.82
CA PHE A 45 -20.73 -11.39 3.56
C PHE A 45 -21.55 -11.86 2.36
N LYS A 46 -21.80 -10.93 1.44
CA LYS A 46 -22.44 -11.20 0.15
C LYS A 46 -21.43 -11.10 -0.96
N ARG A 47 -21.54 -11.98 -1.96
CA ARG A 47 -20.69 -11.92 -3.14
C ARG A 47 -20.76 -10.52 -3.76
N GLY A 48 -19.59 -9.93 -4.00
CA GLY A 48 -19.41 -8.55 -4.47
C GLY A 48 -19.21 -7.52 -3.37
N ASP A 49 -19.30 -7.89 -2.09
CA ASP A 49 -19.02 -6.98 -0.98
C ASP A 49 -17.56 -6.52 -1.03
N LEU A 50 -17.38 -5.21 -0.84
CA LEU A 50 -16.07 -4.61 -0.63
C LEU A 50 -15.67 -4.83 0.82
N LEU A 51 -14.63 -5.64 1.02
CA LEU A 51 -14.09 -5.96 2.33
C LEU A 51 -12.87 -5.11 2.63
N GLU A 52 -12.74 -4.71 3.89
CA GLU A 52 -11.58 -4.02 4.41
C GLU A 52 -11.04 -4.70 5.66
N VAL A 53 -9.71 -4.70 5.79
CA VAL A 53 -9.00 -5.22 6.96
C VAL A 53 -8.01 -4.15 7.41
N PRO A 54 -8.25 -3.50 8.56
CA PRO A 54 -7.31 -2.56 9.12
C PRO A 54 -5.96 -3.24 9.41
N ARG A 55 -4.88 -2.69 8.87
CA ARG A 55 -3.49 -3.02 9.22
C ARG A 55 -2.90 -1.87 10.02
N THR A 56 -1.70 -2.09 10.54
CA THR A 56 -0.99 -1.10 11.36
C THR A 56 -0.77 0.24 10.63
N LEU A 57 -0.54 0.22 9.31
CA LEU A 57 -0.15 1.40 8.54
C LEU A 57 -1.12 1.80 7.43
N PHE A 58 -2.03 0.90 7.06
CA PHE A 58 -2.98 1.11 5.98
C PHE A 58 -4.17 0.17 6.16
N ILE A 59 -5.21 0.36 5.38
CA ILE A 59 -6.34 -0.54 5.29
C ILE A 59 -6.17 -1.37 4.02
N HIS A 60 -6.18 -2.68 4.18
CA HIS A 60 -6.11 -3.62 3.06
C HIS A 60 -7.51 -3.94 2.55
N PHE A 61 -7.69 -3.97 1.23
CA PHE A 61 -8.99 -4.14 0.60
C PHE A 61 -9.07 -5.39 -0.28
N GLY A 62 -10.28 -5.95 -0.38
CA GLY A 62 -10.61 -7.05 -1.28
C GLY A 62 -12.08 -7.07 -1.67
N ILE A 63 -12.44 -7.86 -2.69
CA ILE A 63 -13.82 -8.12 -3.09
C ILE A 63 -14.16 -9.56 -2.70
N TYR A 64 -15.22 -9.74 -1.90
CA TYR A 64 -15.70 -11.07 -1.56
C TYR A 64 -16.33 -11.75 -2.78
N LEU A 65 -15.92 -12.97 -3.09
CA LEU A 65 -16.41 -13.74 -4.25
C LEU A 65 -17.48 -14.77 -3.87
N GLY A 66 -17.83 -14.88 -2.59
CA GLY A 66 -18.64 -16.00 -2.09
C GLY A 66 -17.77 -17.18 -1.67
N GLU A 67 -18.37 -18.14 -0.96
CA GLU A 67 -17.74 -19.43 -0.64
C GLU A 67 -16.34 -19.31 -0.01
N ASN A 68 -16.18 -18.42 0.98
CA ASN A 68 -14.89 -18.21 1.67
C ASN A 68 -13.75 -17.74 0.74
N ARG A 69 -14.05 -17.02 -0.35
CA ARG A 69 -13.05 -16.52 -1.30
C ARG A 69 -13.03 -15.00 -1.37
N VAL A 70 -11.84 -14.41 -1.40
CA VAL A 70 -11.63 -12.96 -1.54
C VAL A 70 -10.61 -12.70 -2.64
N ALA A 71 -10.96 -11.86 -3.62
CA ALA A 71 -10.01 -11.32 -4.57
C ALA A 71 -9.37 -10.04 -4.03
N HIS A 72 -8.04 -9.94 -4.06
CA HIS A 72 -7.32 -8.75 -3.62
C HIS A 72 -5.99 -8.60 -4.35
N LEU A 73 -5.53 -7.36 -4.46
CA LEU A 73 -4.25 -7.01 -5.06
C LEU A 73 -3.18 -6.98 -3.97
N MET A 74 -2.11 -7.76 -4.15
CA MET A 74 -0.97 -7.81 -3.24
C MET A 74 0.32 -7.49 -3.99
N PRO A 75 1.18 -6.59 -3.47
CA PRO A 75 2.55 -6.50 -3.95
C PRO A 75 3.26 -7.81 -3.61
N ASP A 76 3.72 -8.54 -4.62
CA ASP A 76 4.43 -9.80 -4.44
C ASP A 76 5.40 -9.92 -5.59
N ILE A 77 6.68 -10.11 -5.24
CA ILE A 77 7.71 -10.26 -6.26
C ILE A 77 7.76 -11.68 -6.83
N LEU A 78 7.22 -12.68 -6.14
CA LEU A 78 7.39 -14.07 -6.55
C LEU A 78 6.91 -14.36 -7.99
N PRO A 79 5.79 -13.80 -8.47
CA PRO A 79 5.37 -13.91 -9.87
C PRO A 79 6.37 -13.39 -10.90
N ALA A 80 7.34 -12.54 -10.52
CA ALA A 80 8.42 -12.11 -11.41
C ALA A 80 9.53 -13.16 -11.57
N PHE A 81 9.59 -14.16 -10.68
CA PHE A 81 10.66 -15.15 -10.64
C PHE A 81 10.20 -16.59 -10.86
N THR A 82 8.91 -16.90 -10.66
CA THR A 82 8.37 -18.25 -10.85
C THR A 82 6.91 -18.22 -11.30
N GLY A 83 6.52 -19.22 -12.11
CA GLY A 83 5.12 -19.48 -12.47
C GLY A 83 4.43 -20.49 -11.56
N ASP A 84 5.11 -21.00 -10.52
CA ASP A 84 4.56 -21.99 -9.61
C ASP A 84 3.46 -21.38 -8.72
N ARG A 85 2.20 -21.69 -9.07
CA ARG A 85 1.02 -21.24 -8.33
C ARG A 85 1.04 -21.62 -6.86
N ARG A 86 1.61 -22.77 -6.48
CA ARG A 86 1.62 -23.21 -5.07
C ARG A 86 2.50 -22.30 -4.22
N GLN A 87 3.65 -21.88 -4.74
CA GLN A 87 4.56 -20.97 -4.04
C GLN A 87 4.04 -19.53 -4.02
N ILE A 88 3.40 -19.10 -5.12
CA ILE A 88 2.74 -17.79 -5.18
C ILE A 88 1.63 -17.73 -4.14
N GLN A 89 0.84 -18.80 -4.00
CA GLN A 89 -0.30 -18.87 -3.08
C GLN A 89 0.06 -18.96 -1.59
N GLN A 90 1.33 -19.15 -1.24
CA GLN A 90 1.74 -19.14 0.17
C GLN A 90 1.60 -17.73 0.78
N VAL A 91 1.47 -17.70 2.11
CA VAL A 91 1.52 -16.48 2.90
C VAL A 91 2.76 -15.66 2.52
N VAL A 92 2.52 -14.41 2.15
CA VAL A 92 3.56 -13.49 1.70
C VAL A 92 4.30 -12.90 2.90
N THR A 93 5.63 -12.96 2.87
CA THR A 93 6.48 -12.38 3.92
C THR A 93 6.64 -10.88 3.69
N ASN A 94 6.93 -10.12 4.76
CA ASN A 94 7.22 -8.68 4.66
C ASN A 94 8.32 -8.37 3.62
N LYS A 95 9.34 -9.24 3.51
CA LYS A 95 10.40 -9.09 2.49
C LYS A 95 9.84 -9.19 1.07
N ARG A 96 8.96 -10.16 0.79
CA ARG A 96 8.31 -10.32 -0.52
C ARG A 96 7.41 -9.13 -0.86
N LEU A 97 6.65 -8.65 0.12
CA LEU A 97 5.80 -7.47 -0.03
C LEU A 97 6.63 -6.24 -0.38
N ILE A 98 7.64 -5.92 0.44
CA ILE A 98 8.53 -4.76 0.25
C ILE A 98 9.22 -4.85 -1.11
N LEU A 99 9.76 -6.00 -1.46
CA LEU A 99 10.47 -6.17 -2.72
C LEU A 99 9.52 -6.05 -3.92
N GLY A 100 8.29 -6.55 -3.82
CA GLY A 100 7.23 -6.34 -4.80
C GLY A 100 6.88 -4.86 -4.98
N VAL A 101 6.86 -4.07 -3.90
CA VAL A 101 6.72 -2.60 -3.99
C VAL A 101 7.88 -1.98 -4.75
N ILE A 102 9.13 -2.33 -4.38
CA ILE A 102 10.35 -1.78 -5.01
C ILE A 102 10.42 -2.13 -6.50
N THR A 103 10.07 -3.37 -6.88
CA THR A 103 10.09 -3.83 -8.28
C THR A 103 8.80 -3.54 -9.03
N LYS A 104 7.83 -2.89 -8.40
CA LYS A 104 6.52 -2.58 -8.98
C LYS A 104 5.80 -3.83 -9.50
N THR A 105 5.90 -4.92 -8.75
CA THR A 105 5.31 -6.22 -9.08
C THR A 105 4.22 -6.56 -8.07
N ALA A 106 3.02 -6.86 -8.59
CA ALA A 106 1.91 -7.35 -7.80
C ALA A 106 1.19 -8.50 -8.51
N SER A 107 0.32 -9.15 -7.76
CA SER A 107 -0.70 -10.03 -8.31
C SER A 107 -2.05 -9.73 -7.69
N ILE A 108 -3.08 -9.79 -8.51
CA ILE A 108 -4.46 -9.93 -8.04
C ILE A 108 -4.67 -11.43 -7.91
N ARG A 109 -4.92 -11.88 -6.68
CA ARG A 109 -5.07 -13.30 -6.33
C ARG A 109 -6.36 -13.52 -5.55
N VAL A 110 -6.78 -14.78 -5.53
CA VAL A 110 -7.96 -15.23 -4.79
C VAL A 110 -7.48 -16.11 -3.66
N ASP A 111 -7.71 -15.65 -2.44
CA ASP A 111 -7.32 -16.33 -1.21
C ASP A 111 -8.55 -16.61 -0.35
N THR A 112 -8.36 -17.41 0.71
CA THR A 112 -9.42 -17.65 1.69
C THR A 112 -9.71 -16.37 2.49
N VAL A 113 -10.87 -16.27 3.13
CA VAL A 113 -11.19 -15.13 4.01
C VAL A 113 -10.17 -15.04 5.15
N GLU A 114 -9.71 -16.18 5.66
CA GLU A 114 -8.71 -16.25 6.73
C GLU A 114 -7.33 -15.77 6.28
N ASP A 115 -6.85 -16.22 5.11
CA ASP A 115 -5.58 -15.75 4.54
C ASP A 115 -5.63 -14.25 4.22
N PHE A 116 -6.75 -13.78 3.67
CA PHE A 116 -6.99 -12.36 3.41
C PHE A 116 -6.98 -11.54 4.70
N ALA A 117 -7.60 -12.06 5.76
CA ALA A 117 -7.69 -11.40 7.05
C ALA A 117 -6.37 -11.40 7.80
N TYR A 118 -5.55 -12.45 7.69
CA TYR A 118 -4.25 -12.57 8.34
C TYR A 118 -4.32 -12.18 9.83
N GLY A 119 -5.28 -12.77 10.56
CA GLY A 119 -5.57 -12.48 11.97
C GLY A 119 -6.24 -11.13 12.25
N GLY A 120 -6.51 -10.31 11.23
CA GLY A 120 -7.19 -9.02 11.35
C GLY A 120 -8.71 -9.16 11.42
N SER A 121 -9.39 -8.09 11.88
CA SER A 121 -10.86 -8.01 11.81
C SER A 121 -11.30 -7.54 10.42
N ILE A 122 -12.30 -8.22 9.86
CA ILE A 122 -12.85 -7.90 8.54
C ILE A 122 -14.09 -7.04 8.71
N ARG A 123 -14.23 -6.02 7.88
CA ARG A 123 -15.42 -5.15 7.84
C ARG A 123 -15.92 -5.07 6.40
N VAL A 124 -17.24 -5.02 6.24
CA VAL A 124 -17.84 -4.61 4.96
C VAL A 124 -17.76 -3.09 4.90
N ASN A 125 -17.00 -2.61 3.93
CA ASN A 125 -16.81 -1.20 3.70
C ASN A 125 -18.08 -0.59 3.07
N ARG A 126 -18.44 0.64 3.46
CA ARG A 126 -19.68 1.33 3.02
C ARG A 126 -19.41 2.58 2.19
N MET A 127 -18.35 2.53 1.39
CA MET A 127 -17.93 3.66 0.57
C MET A 127 -18.87 3.94 -0.61
N ASP A 128 -19.85 3.07 -0.86
CA ASP A 128 -20.94 3.30 -1.83
C ASP A 128 -21.58 4.70 -1.69
N ARG A 129 -21.64 5.25 -0.47
CA ARG A 129 -22.16 6.61 -0.19
C ARG A 129 -21.33 7.74 -0.81
N LEU A 130 -20.08 7.49 -1.20
CA LEU A 130 -19.21 8.47 -1.84
C LEU A 130 -19.31 8.43 -3.38
N PHE A 131 -20.02 7.45 -3.93
CA PHE A 131 -20.09 7.15 -5.37
C PHE A 131 -21.54 6.98 -5.85
N GLU A 132 -22.48 7.80 -5.35
CA GLU A 132 -23.93 7.58 -5.44
C GLU A 132 -24.43 7.17 -6.85
N ASP A 133 -23.88 7.74 -7.93
CA ASP A 133 -24.29 7.43 -9.32
C ASP A 133 -23.45 6.35 -10.02
N GLN A 134 -22.43 5.80 -9.37
CA GLN A 134 -21.43 4.90 -9.99
C GLN A 134 -21.41 3.50 -9.37
N VAL A 135 -22.24 3.22 -8.36
CA VAL A 135 -22.28 1.92 -7.68
C VAL A 135 -22.76 0.82 -8.63
N LEU A 136 -21.86 -0.10 -8.95
CA LEU A 136 -22.18 -1.27 -9.77
C LEU A 136 -22.85 -2.35 -8.91
N SER A 137 -23.58 -3.25 -9.58
CA SER A 137 -24.17 -4.40 -8.89
C SER A 137 -23.08 -5.28 -8.25
N SER A 138 -23.42 -5.93 -7.13
CA SER A 138 -22.45 -6.77 -6.43
C SER A 138 -21.92 -7.92 -7.31
N GLU A 139 -22.77 -8.50 -8.16
CA GLU A 139 -22.31 -9.54 -9.09
C GLU A 139 -21.35 -8.99 -10.16
N GLU A 140 -21.58 -7.77 -10.67
CA GLU A 140 -20.66 -7.14 -11.62
C GLU A 140 -19.31 -6.85 -10.95
N ALA A 141 -19.30 -6.39 -9.70
CA ALA A 141 -18.07 -6.16 -8.94
C ALA A 141 -17.27 -7.45 -8.75
N ALA A 142 -17.92 -8.55 -8.37
CA ALA A 142 -17.28 -9.86 -8.23
C ALA A 142 -16.73 -10.38 -9.56
N ARG A 143 -17.51 -10.27 -10.65
CA ARG A 143 -17.10 -10.71 -11.98
C ARG A 143 -15.89 -9.93 -12.50
N ARG A 144 -15.83 -8.62 -12.25
CA ARG A 144 -14.64 -7.80 -12.58
C ARG A 144 -13.42 -8.23 -11.79
N ALA A 145 -13.59 -8.47 -10.50
CA ALA A 145 -12.50 -8.93 -9.64
C ALA A 145 -11.94 -10.27 -10.14
N GLU A 146 -12.79 -11.22 -10.51
CA GLU A 146 -12.41 -12.52 -11.08
C GLU A 146 -11.66 -12.36 -12.42
N LYS A 147 -12.14 -11.47 -13.31
CA LYS A 147 -11.50 -11.21 -14.61
C LYS A 147 -10.10 -10.61 -14.48
N LEU A 148 -9.84 -9.86 -13.42
CA LEU A 148 -8.56 -9.19 -13.20
C LEU A 148 -7.53 -10.04 -12.47
N VAL A 149 -7.87 -11.26 -12.03
CA VAL A 149 -6.92 -12.18 -11.38
C VAL A 149 -5.73 -12.44 -12.29
N GLY A 150 -4.53 -12.22 -11.76
CA GLY A 150 -3.28 -12.35 -12.51
C GLY A 150 -2.20 -11.36 -12.07
N ALA A 151 -1.05 -11.41 -12.75
CA ALA A 151 0.05 -10.48 -12.51
C ALA A 151 -0.31 -9.07 -12.99
N THR A 152 0.13 -8.05 -12.24
CA THR A 152 -0.07 -6.64 -12.58
C THR A 152 1.05 -5.78 -12.02
N ALA A 153 1.20 -4.56 -12.54
CA ALA A 153 2.19 -3.62 -12.02
C ALA A 153 1.70 -3.03 -10.69
N TYR A 154 2.56 -2.93 -9.69
CA TYR A 154 2.23 -2.27 -8.43
C TYR A 154 2.65 -0.80 -8.43
N SER A 155 1.84 0.07 -7.83
CA SER A 155 2.22 1.45 -7.51
C SER A 155 1.50 1.89 -6.25
N LEU A 156 2.25 2.39 -5.26
CA LEU A 156 1.67 2.86 -3.99
C LEU A 156 0.64 3.96 -4.23
N LEU A 157 0.92 4.88 -5.16
CA LEU A 157 0.10 6.06 -5.41
C LEU A 157 -0.96 5.87 -6.52
N TRP A 158 -0.81 4.85 -7.38
CA TRP A 158 -1.60 4.80 -8.63
C TRP A 158 -2.19 3.43 -8.96
N ASN A 159 -1.72 2.34 -8.34
CA ASN A 159 -2.23 1.00 -8.59
C ASN A 159 -1.98 0.10 -7.38
N ASN A 160 -2.80 0.29 -6.36
CA ASN A 160 -2.76 -0.45 -5.09
C ASN A 160 -4.09 -1.19 -4.85
N CYS A 161 -4.27 -1.79 -3.67
CA CYS A 161 -5.45 -2.58 -3.34
C CYS A 161 -6.75 -1.77 -3.34
N GLU A 162 -6.71 -0.50 -2.92
CA GLU A 162 -7.89 0.38 -2.92
C GLU A 162 -8.32 0.74 -4.35
N HIS A 163 -7.37 1.07 -5.23
CA HIS A 163 -7.66 1.32 -6.66
C HIS A 163 -8.30 0.11 -7.34
N PHE A 164 -7.83 -1.09 -7.01
CA PHE A 164 -8.39 -2.33 -7.55
C PHE A 164 -9.86 -2.51 -7.15
N VAL A 165 -10.18 -2.42 -5.85
CA VAL A 165 -11.55 -2.65 -5.39
C VAL A 165 -12.52 -1.55 -5.84
N THR A 166 -12.05 -0.30 -5.94
CA THR A 166 -12.86 0.83 -6.41
C THR A 166 -13.15 0.74 -7.90
N TYR A 167 -12.19 0.28 -8.70
CA TYR A 167 -12.45 -0.06 -10.09
C TYR A 167 -13.49 -1.20 -10.23
N CYS A 168 -13.40 -2.23 -9.40
CA CYS A 168 -14.35 -3.33 -9.42
C CYS A 168 -15.76 -2.87 -9.02
N ARG A 169 -15.91 -2.09 -7.94
CA ARG A 169 -17.21 -1.71 -7.37
C ARG A 169 -17.85 -0.47 -8.03
N TYR A 170 -17.05 0.48 -8.49
CA TYR A 170 -17.52 1.78 -8.99
C TYR A 170 -17.10 2.07 -10.44
N GLY A 171 -16.20 1.27 -11.02
CA GLY A 171 -15.63 1.55 -12.35
C GLY A 171 -14.59 2.66 -12.36
N ALA A 172 -14.28 3.28 -11.22
CA ALA A 172 -13.30 4.35 -11.07
C ALA A 172 -12.16 3.89 -10.14
N PRO A 173 -10.91 3.75 -10.63
CA PRO A 173 -9.76 3.38 -9.79
C PRO A 173 -9.31 4.60 -8.98
N VAL A 174 -9.71 4.67 -7.72
CA VAL A 174 -9.37 5.77 -6.80
C VAL A 174 -8.91 5.23 -5.44
N SER A 175 -8.12 6.03 -4.70
CA SER A 175 -7.60 5.66 -3.38
C SER A 175 -7.61 6.84 -2.42
N PHE A 176 -8.53 6.82 -1.46
CA PHE A 176 -8.63 7.86 -0.43
C PHE A 176 -7.45 7.82 0.53
N GLN A 177 -6.85 6.64 0.74
CA GLN A 177 -5.61 6.54 1.52
C GLN A 177 -4.46 7.27 0.85
N THR A 178 -4.36 7.15 -0.48
CA THR A 178 -3.33 7.86 -1.25
C THR A 178 -3.54 9.36 -1.19
N ASP A 179 -4.78 9.82 -1.34
CA ASP A 179 -5.11 11.24 -1.27
C ASP A 179 -4.76 11.80 0.12
N LYS A 180 -5.20 11.13 1.20
CA LYS A 180 -4.88 11.51 2.58
C LYS A 180 -3.38 11.51 2.85
N PHE A 181 -2.67 10.51 2.32
CA PHE A 181 -1.21 10.44 2.43
C PHE A 181 -0.56 11.65 1.74
N CYS A 182 -0.97 11.96 0.49
CA CYS A 182 -0.45 13.10 -0.25
C CYS A 182 -0.74 14.43 0.46
N GLU A 183 -1.95 14.61 0.99
CA GLU A 183 -2.30 15.81 1.77
C GLU A 183 -1.45 15.92 3.05
N THR A 184 -1.21 14.81 3.74
CA THR A 184 -0.32 14.79 4.92
C THR A 184 1.10 15.20 4.56
N VAL A 185 1.65 14.67 3.46
CA VAL A 185 2.97 15.06 2.97
C VAL A 185 3.01 16.52 2.57
N LYS A 186 1.99 17.04 1.88
CA LYS A 186 1.88 18.47 1.56
C LYS A 186 1.87 19.32 2.83
N MET A 187 1.07 18.96 3.84
CA MET A 187 1.04 19.69 5.11
C MET A 187 2.40 19.70 5.80
N ILE A 188 3.11 18.57 5.83
CA ILE A 188 4.46 18.47 6.41
C ILE A 188 5.45 19.35 5.63
N ILE A 189 5.41 19.32 4.30
CA ILE A 189 6.30 20.10 3.44
C ILE A 189 6.10 21.60 3.66
N ARG A 190 4.84 22.04 3.83
CA ARG A 190 4.48 23.45 4.05
C ARG A 190 4.72 23.94 5.48
N ASP A 191 4.95 23.04 6.43
CA ASP A 191 5.19 23.43 7.82
C ASP A 191 6.57 24.10 7.98
N GLN A 192 6.59 25.35 8.45
CA GLN A 192 7.84 26.08 8.70
C GLN A 192 8.74 25.36 9.71
N ARG A 193 8.18 24.55 10.61
CA ARG A 193 8.97 23.74 11.55
C ARG A 193 9.75 22.65 10.82
N SER A 194 9.21 22.10 9.72
CA SER A 194 9.92 21.15 8.87
C SER A 194 11.10 21.80 8.17
N VAL A 195 10.96 23.06 7.72
CA VAL A 195 12.09 23.84 7.18
C VAL A 195 13.18 23.99 8.23
N LEU A 196 12.84 24.46 9.44
CA LEU A 196 13.81 24.61 10.53
C LEU A 196 14.47 23.29 10.92
N ALA A 197 13.70 22.21 11.07
CA ALA A 197 14.21 20.89 11.39
C ALA A 197 15.17 20.37 10.29
N SER A 198 14.85 20.58 9.01
CA SER A 198 15.72 20.18 7.90
C SER A 198 17.05 20.93 7.89
N VAL A 199 17.06 22.23 8.25
CA VAL A 199 18.30 23.01 8.43
C VAL A 199 19.13 22.44 9.59
N LEU A 200 18.51 22.17 10.74
CA LEU A 200 19.21 21.62 11.92
C LEU A 200 19.81 20.24 11.64
N VAL A 201 19.07 19.35 10.97
CA VAL A 201 19.55 18.02 10.57
C VAL A 201 20.69 18.14 9.57
N GLY A 202 20.60 19.06 8.61
CA GLY A 202 21.67 19.31 7.65
C GLY A 202 22.95 19.83 8.31
N LEU A 203 22.83 20.81 9.21
CA LEU A 203 23.96 21.33 10.01
C LEU A 203 24.58 20.24 10.88
N ALA A 204 23.79 19.43 11.57
CA ALA A 204 24.27 18.30 12.36
C ALA A 204 25.00 17.26 11.49
N SER A 205 24.49 17.00 10.28
CA SER A 205 25.13 16.09 9.32
C SER A 205 26.50 16.61 8.86
N ILE A 206 26.63 17.91 8.61
CA ILE A 206 27.91 18.55 8.28
C ILE A 206 28.91 18.43 9.45
N VAL A 207 28.46 18.62 10.69
CA VAL A 207 29.31 18.49 11.89
C VAL A 207 29.78 17.04 12.06
N CYS A 208 28.90 16.05 11.89
CA CYS A 208 29.22 14.64 12.11
C CYS A 208 30.02 13.99 10.97
N LEU A 209 29.72 14.34 9.72
CA LEU A 209 30.27 13.67 8.52
C LEU A 209 31.29 14.54 7.77
N GLY A 210 31.48 15.79 8.19
CA GLY A 210 32.37 16.75 7.56
C GLY A 210 31.71 17.55 6.41
N LEU A 211 32.42 18.60 6.00
CA LEU A 211 32.05 19.44 4.86
C LEU A 211 32.37 18.73 3.55
N ALA A 212 31.35 18.13 2.93
CA ALA A 212 31.45 17.52 1.62
C ALA A 212 30.22 17.91 0.79
N PRO A 213 30.29 17.95 -0.56
CA PRO A 213 29.13 18.23 -1.40
C PRO A 213 27.92 17.33 -1.10
N SER A 214 28.15 16.08 -0.71
CA SER A 214 27.12 15.12 -0.31
C SER A 214 26.37 15.49 0.97
N THR A 215 26.93 16.34 1.84
CA THR A 215 26.31 16.81 3.09
C THR A 215 25.85 18.26 3.00
N THR A 216 26.59 19.12 2.30
CA THR A 216 26.26 20.55 2.16
C THR A 216 25.15 20.82 1.15
N LEU A 217 25.11 20.15 0.00
CA LEU A 217 24.07 20.39 -1.01
C LEU A 217 22.67 20.03 -0.47
N PRO A 218 22.44 18.85 0.17
CA PRO A 218 21.13 18.57 0.77
C PRO A 218 20.73 19.56 1.85
N THR A 219 21.69 20.03 2.67
CA THR A 219 21.45 21.00 3.74
C THR A 219 20.95 22.35 3.22
N ILE A 220 21.29 22.73 1.99
CA ILE A 220 20.84 23.98 1.39
C ILE A 220 19.58 23.77 0.55
N PHE A 221 19.59 22.77 -0.33
CA PHE A 221 18.51 22.58 -1.30
C PHE A 221 17.22 22.04 -0.67
N ILE A 222 17.30 21.13 0.32
CA ILE A 222 16.09 20.57 0.93
C ILE A 222 15.29 21.66 1.65
N PRO A 223 15.86 22.46 2.57
CA PRO A 223 15.10 23.55 3.20
C PRO A 223 14.61 24.59 2.19
N PHE A 224 15.40 24.91 1.16
CA PHE A 224 15.01 25.86 0.12
C PHE A 224 13.77 25.38 -0.65
N PHE A 225 13.73 24.12 -1.09
CA PHE A 225 12.56 23.57 -1.78
C PHE A 225 11.35 23.41 -0.85
N LEU A 226 11.56 23.06 0.42
CA LEU A 226 10.49 23.03 1.42
C LEU A 226 9.89 24.45 1.63
N TRP A 227 10.73 25.46 1.77
CA TRP A 227 10.31 26.86 1.91
C TRP A 227 9.56 27.37 0.67
N MET A 228 10.03 27.05 -0.54
CA MET A 228 9.36 27.41 -1.79
C MET A 228 8.03 26.69 -2.01
N ALA A 229 7.80 25.56 -1.35
CA ALA A 229 6.58 24.77 -1.46
C ALA A 229 5.50 25.15 -0.41
N GLY A 230 5.91 25.87 0.65
CA GLY A 230 5.08 26.49 1.70
C GLY A 230 4.28 27.67 1.21
#